data_AF-A0A6P0J2K3-F1
#
_entry.id   AF-A0A6P0J2K3-F1
#
_cell.length_a   1.000
_cell.length_b   1.000
_cell.length_c   1.000
_cell.angle_alpha   90.00
_cell.angle_beta   90.00
_cell.angle_gamma   90.00
#
_symmetry.space_group_name_H-M   'P 1'
#
loop_
_entity.id
_entity.type
_entity.pdbx_description
1 polymer ?
#
loop_
_entity_poly.entity_id
_entity_poly.type
_entity_poly.pdbx_seq_one_letter_code
_entity_poly.pdbx_strand_id
1 'polypeptide(L)'
;YVVADLYGRRWRIEEAFNTVKRLLGLSYLWTGSLNGVKLQIWGTWLFYAVLVDLGDAVASELSLPFDRISLEMIYRGLYHFYVAHDKGLASDPVKYFAAPENQDLGIVKQQRKPKVKLIVAPFPDRQKGQSEFFFKPFSSTPLTIGIQA
;
A
#
# COMPACT_ATOMS: atom_id res chain seq x y z
N TYR A 1 0.69 -8.60 -23.31
CA TYR A 1 0.78 -8.36 -21.87
C TYR A 1 1.16 -6.92 -21.51
N VAL A 2 2.12 -6.27 -22.20
CA VAL A 2 2.55 -4.87 -21.95
C VAL A 2 1.41 -3.83 -21.96
N VAL A 3 0.50 -3.90 -22.94
CA VAL A 3 -0.63 -2.96 -23.05
C VAL A 3 -1.63 -3.10 -21.89
N ALA A 4 -1.87 -4.33 -21.42
CA ALA A 4 -2.76 -4.59 -20.30
C ALA A 4 -2.16 -4.08 -18.97
N ASP A 5 -0.85 -4.21 -18.76
CA ASP A 5 -0.16 -3.64 -17.60
C ASP A 5 -0.20 -2.11 -17.60
N LEU A 6 0.04 -1.50 -18.78
CA LEU A 6 -0.06 -0.05 -18.94
C LEU A 6 -1.47 0.46 -18.63
N TYR A 7 -2.50 -0.24 -19.10
CA TYR A 7 -3.89 0.11 -18.81
C TYR A 7 -4.24 -0.10 -17.34
N GLY A 8 -3.67 -1.10 -16.68
CA GLY A 8 -3.81 -1.31 -15.24
C GLY A 8 -3.35 -0.10 -14.40
N ARG A 9 -2.33 0.63 -14.87
CA ARG A 9 -1.84 1.86 -14.21
C ARG A 9 -2.82 3.03 -14.29
N ARG A 10 -3.88 2.96 -15.11
CA ARG A 10 -4.94 3.98 -15.19
C ARG A 10 -5.52 4.30 -13.80
N TRP A 11 -5.68 3.28 -12.97
CA TRP A 11 -6.28 3.42 -11.63
C TRP A 11 -5.40 4.19 -10.64
N ARG A 12 -4.09 4.31 -10.90
CA ARG A 12 -3.16 5.06 -10.03
C ARG A 12 -3.55 6.53 -9.88
N ILE A 13 -4.18 7.11 -10.90
CA ILE A 13 -4.66 8.49 -10.81
C ILE A 13 -5.78 8.63 -9.78
N GLU A 14 -6.63 7.60 -9.64
CA GLU A 14 -7.74 7.61 -8.69
C GLU A 14 -7.23 7.48 -7.26
N GLU A 15 -6.20 6.66 -7.06
CA GLU A 15 -5.50 6.57 -5.77
C GLU A 15 -4.89 7.92 -5.38
N ALA A 16 -4.21 8.60 -6.32
CA ALA A 16 -3.65 9.93 -6.08
C ALA A 16 -4.72 10.97 -5.74
N PHE A 17 -5.83 11.00 -6.47
CA PHE A 17 -6.94 11.90 -6.16
C PHE A 17 -7.60 11.57 -4.81
N ASN A 18 -7.68 10.29 -4.46
CA ASN A 18 -8.22 9.87 -3.18
C ASN A 18 -7.30 10.32 -2.03
N THR A 19 -5.98 10.13 -2.13
CA THR A 19 -5.03 10.59 -1.10
C THR A 19 -5.07 12.11 -0.96
N VAL A 20 -5.00 12.85 -2.06
CA VAL A 20 -5.01 14.33 -2.01
C VAL A 20 -6.30 14.87 -1.40
N LYS A 21 -7.46 14.31 -1.75
CA LYS A 21 -8.74 14.81 -1.25
C LYS A 21 -9.03 14.37 0.19
N ARG A 22 -8.79 13.10 0.52
CA ARG A 22 -9.19 12.50 1.81
C ARG A 22 -8.10 12.60 2.87
N LEU A 23 -6.86 12.24 2.53
CA LEU A 23 -5.75 12.25 3.49
C LEU A 23 -5.25 13.68 3.72
N LEU A 24 -5.02 14.43 2.64
CA LEU A 24 -4.48 15.80 2.72
C LEU A 24 -5.57 16.87 2.84
N GLY A 25 -6.84 16.48 2.85
CA GLY A 25 -7.96 17.37 3.14
C GLY A 25 -8.31 18.37 2.04
N LEU A 26 -7.86 18.20 0.80
CA LEU A 26 -8.18 19.13 -0.30
C LEU A 26 -9.69 19.23 -0.58
N SER A 27 -10.51 18.29 -0.10
CA SER A 27 -11.98 18.41 -0.19
C SER A 27 -12.54 19.59 0.61
N TYR A 28 -11.80 20.11 1.58
CA TYR A 28 -12.19 21.24 2.41
C TYR A 28 -11.37 22.47 2.05
N LEU A 29 -11.94 23.34 1.22
CA LEU A 29 -11.33 24.63 0.91
C LEU A 29 -11.52 25.58 2.07
N TRP A 30 -10.43 26.21 2.52
CA TRP A 30 -10.45 27.06 3.72
C TRP A 30 -10.62 28.56 3.40
N THR A 31 -10.50 28.94 2.13
CA THR A 31 -10.57 30.34 1.68
C THR A 31 -11.43 30.45 0.42
N GLY A 32 -12.25 31.51 0.35
CA GLY A 32 -13.07 31.83 -0.83
C GLY A 32 -12.35 32.67 -1.88
N SER A 33 -11.13 33.15 -1.60
CA SER A 33 -10.36 33.95 -2.56
C SER A 33 -9.72 33.06 -3.62
N LEU A 34 -9.73 33.49 -4.90
CA LEU A 34 -9.16 32.70 -5.99
C LEU A 34 -7.67 32.38 -5.78
N ASN A 35 -6.90 33.36 -5.28
CA ASN A 35 -5.48 33.17 -5.02
C ASN A 35 -5.23 32.20 -3.85
N GLY A 36 -6.05 32.27 -2.80
CA GLY A 36 -5.97 31.34 -1.69
C GLY A 36 -6.32 29.91 -2.09
N VAL A 37 -7.36 29.72 -2.93
CA VAL A 37 -7.72 28.39 -3.47
C VAL A 37 -6.60 27.84 -4.33
N LYS A 38 -6.00 28.66 -5.21
CA LYS A 38 -4.85 28.26 -6.02
C LYS A 38 -3.68 27.83 -5.14
N LEU A 39 -3.34 28.61 -4.13
CA LEU A 39 -2.24 28.30 -3.21
C LEU A 39 -2.50 26.99 -2.47
N GLN A 40 -3.73 26.76 -1.99
CA GLN A 40 -4.10 25.52 -1.32
C GLN A 40 -3.91 24.31 -2.25
N ILE A 41 -4.43 24.38 -3.49
CA ILE A 41 -4.26 23.32 -4.49
C ILE A 41 -2.77 23.04 -4.74
N TRP A 42 -2.00 24.07 -5.06
CA TRP A 42 -0.57 23.91 -5.35
C TRP A 42 0.23 23.38 -4.16
N GLY A 43 -0.03 23.90 -2.95
CA GLY A 43 0.62 23.44 -1.73
C GLY A 43 0.32 21.98 -1.42
N THR A 44 -0.94 21.55 -1.56
CA THR A 44 -1.30 20.14 -1.35
C THR A 44 -0.68 19.22 -2.39
N TRP A 45 -0.63 19.62 -3.67
CA TRP A 45 0.04 18.83 -4.71
C TRP A 45 1.55 18.73 -4.50
N LEU A 46 2.20 19.82 -4.08
CA LEU A 46 3.62 19.82 -3.74
C LEU A 46 3.90 18.87 -2.58
N PHE A 47 3.10 18.94 -1.51
CA PHE A 47 3.26 18.06 -0.37
C PHE A 47 2.99 16.58 -0.72
N TYR A 48 2.01 16.31 -1.58
CA TYR A 48 1.78 14.97 -2.12
C TYR A 48 3.01 14.43 -2.86
N ALA A 49 3.67 15.24 -3.70
CA ALA A 49 4.89 14.82 -4.39
C ALA A 49 6.00 14.44 -3.40
N VAL A 50 6.23 15.27 -2.37
CA VAL A 50 7.21 14.99 -1.30
C VAL A 50 6.89 13.68 -0.58
N LEU A 51 5.61 13.40 -0.29
CA LEU A 51 5.20 12.14 0.33
C LEU A 51 5.46 10.94 -0.59
N VAL A 52 5.21 11.06 -1.89
CA VAL A 52 5.49 10.00 -2.87
C VAL A 52 6.98 9.71 -2.94
N ASP A 53 7.82 10.75 -3.01
CA ASP A 53 9.27 10.60 -3.06
C ASP A 53 9.81 9.95 -1.77
N LEU A 54 9.29 10.36 -0.61
CA LEU A 54 9.62 9.72 0.67
C LEU A 54 9.19 8.25 0.69
N GLY A 55 8.00 7.94 0.19
CA GLY A 55 7.52 6.57 0.08
C GLY A 55 8.39 5.71 -0.83
N ASP A 56 8.87 6.25 -1.94
CA ASP A 56 9.77 5.55 -2.86
C ASP A 56 11.16 5.31 -2.25
N ALA A 57 11.69 6.28 -1.51
CA ALA A 57 12.93 6.11 -0.76
C ALA A 57 12.82 5.01 0.31
N VAL A 58 11.71 4.97 1.07
CA VAL A 58 11.45 3.89 2.04
C VAL A 58 11.24 2.55 1.34
N ALA A 59 10.63 2.51 0.16
CA ALA A 59 10.47 1.30 -0.66
C ALA A 59 11.82 0.72 -1.06
N SER A 60 12.71 1.60 -1.52
CA SER A 60 14.06 1.27 -1.91
C SER A 60 14.87 0.72 -0.73
N GLU A 61 14.80 1.38 0.43
CA GLU A 61 15.49 0.94 1.64
C GLU A 61 15.00 -0.44 2.13
N LEU A 62 13.68 -0.68 2.09
CA LEU A 62 13.09 -1.97 2.46
C LEU A 62 13.22 -3.05 1.38
N SER A 63 13.75 -2.71 0.20
CA SER A 63 13.79 -3.60 -0.98
C SER A 63 12.41 -4.17 -1.36
N LEU A 64 11.35 -3.37 -1.18
CA LEU A 64 9.97 -3.73 -1.48
C LEU A 64 9.44 -2.88 -2.65
N PRO A 65 8.52 -3.42 -3.48
CA PRO A 65 7.88 -2.60 -4.51
C PRO A 65 6.99 -1.53 -3.88
N PHE A 66 6.97 -0.33 -4.46
CA PHE A 66 6.22 0.84 -3.96
C PHE A 66 4.75 0.55 -3.64
N ASP A 67 4.08 -0.32 -4.41
CA ASP A 67 2.67 -0.68 -4.18
C ASP A 67 2.41 -1.29 -2.80
N ARG A 68 3.45 -1.86 -2.17
CA ARG A 68 3.42 -2.42 -0.80
C ARG A 68 3.46 -1.36 0.28
N ILE A 69 3.83 -0.13 -0.04
CA ILE A 69 3.93 0.94 0.92
C ILE A 69 2.62 1.71 1.03
N SER A 70 2.22 1.98 2.26
CA SER A 70 1.07 2.80 2.58
C SER A 70 1.49 4.25 2.79
N LEU A 71 1.22 5.10 1.79
CA LEU A 71 1.48 6.54 1.87
C LEU A 71 0.72 7.22 3.02
N GLU A 72 -0.48 6.71 3.32
CA GLU A 72 -1.28 7.16 4.45
C GLU A 72 -0.58 6.90 5.79
N MET A 73 0.02 5.71 5.96
CA MET A 73 0.72 5.38 7.19
C MET A 73 2.05 6.12 7.31
N ILE A 74 2.72 6.43 6.20
CA ILE A 74 3.87 7.35 6.22
C ILE A 74 3.46 8.72 6.73
N TYR A 75 2.39 9.30 6.16
CA TYR A 75 1.90 10.61 6.59
C TYR A 75 1.53 10.62 8.08
N ARG A 76 0.80 9.61 8.57
CA ARG A 76 0.48 9.48 10.01
C ARG A 76 1.74 9.23 10.86
N GLY A 77 2.69 8.46 10.33
CA GLY A 77 3.96 8.12 10.96
C GLY A 77 4.93 9.31 11.11
N LEU A 78 4.81 10.36 10.29
CA LEU A 78 5.63 11.57 10.41
C LEU A 78 5.55 12.22 11.78
N TYR A 79 4.40 12.15 12.45
CA TYR A 79 4.25 12.64 13.82
C TYR A 79 5.17 11.87 14.79
N HIS A 80 5.22 10.55 14.68
CA HIS A 80 6.07 9.71 15.53
C HIS A 80 7.55 9.95 15.24
N PHE A 81 7.92 10.10 13.97
CA PHE A 81 9.27 10.49 13.58
C PHE A 81 9.66 11.86 14.17
N TYR A 82 8.79 12.87 14.06
CA TYR A 82 9.06 14.21 14.61
C TYR A 82 9.32 14.16 16.12
N VAL A 83 8.50 13.42 16.87
CA VAL A 83 8.70 13.24 18.32
C VAL A 83 9.99 12.49 18.64
N ALA A 84 10.35 11.49 17.83
CA ALA A 84 11.62 10.77 18.00
C ALA A 84 12.84 11.67 17.66
N HIS A 85 12.71 12.51 16.65
CA HIS A 85 13.73 13.47 16.24
C HIS A 85 13.96 14.55 17.30
N ASP A 86 12.90 15.11 17.86
CA ASP A 86 12.99 16.08 18.96
C ASP A 86 13.70 15.52 20.20
N LYS A 87 13.51 14.21 20.46
CA LYS A 87 14.21 13.48 21.52
C LYS A 87 15.65 13.07 21.16
N GLY A 88 16.11 13.37 19.94
CA GLY A 88 17.44 12.98 19.45
C GLY A 88 17.60 11.48 19.17
N LEU A 89 16.51 10.72 19.11
CA LEU A 89 16.53 9.26 18.89
C LEU A 89 16.65 8.89 17.41
N ALA A 90 16.17 9.75 16.51
CA ALA A 90 16.20 9.51 15.07
C ALA A 90 16.49 10.80 14.31
N SER A 91 17.36 10.75 13.30
CA SER A 91 17.68 11.93 12.46
C SER A 91 17.15 11.79 11.03
N ASP A 92 17.16 10.57 10.49
CA ASP A 92 16.79 10.29 9.12
C ASP A 92 15.40 9.61 9.06
N PRO A 93 14.40 10.22 8.39
CA PRO A 93 13.06 9.66 8.29
C PRO A 93 13.03 8.33 7.53
N VAL A 94 13.87 8.15 6.51
CA VAL A 94 13.86 6.92 5.70
C VAL A 94 14.30 5.74 6.55
N LYS A 95 15.42 5.89 7.27
CA LYS A 95 15.94 4.87 8.19
C LYS A 95 14.99 4.60 9.35
N TYR A 96 14.34 5.64 9.87
CA TYR A 96 13.36 5.49 10.95
C TYR A 96 12.19 4.60 10.53
N PHE A 97 11.64 4.82 9.33
CA PHE A 97 10.52 4.04 8.82
C PHE A 97 10.91 2.65 8.32
N ALA A 98 12.16 2.45 7.91
CA ALA A 98 12.67 1.14 7.51
C ALA A 98 13.12 0.28 8.71
N ALA A 99 13.31 0.88 9.88
CA ALA A 99 13.80 0.16 11.06
C ALA A 99 12.83 -0.96 11.49
N PRO A 100 13.34 -2.16 11.86
CA PRO A 100 12.52 -3.26 12.36
C PRO A 100 11.70 -2.90 13.60
N GLU A 101 12.21 -1.97 14.41
CA GLU A 101 11.61 -1.50 15.66
C GLU A 101 10.32 -0.73 15.45
N ASN A 102 10.11 -0.13 14.27
CA ASN A 102 8.97 0.74 13.97
C ASN A 102 7.99 0.10 12.96
N GLN A 103 8.04 -1.23 12.78
CA GLN A 103 7.17 -1.96 11.85
C GLN A 103 5.68 -1.89 12.23
N ASP A 104 5.40 -1.66 13.51
CA ASP A 104 4.10 -1.41 14.12
C ASP A 104 3.41 -0.15 13.58
N LEU A 105 4.14 0.77 12.95
CA LEU A 105 3.55 1.90 12.21
C LEU A 105 2.75 1.47 10.98
N GLY A 106 2.77 0.18 10.57
CA GLY A 106 1.91 -0.34 9.52
C GLY A 106 2.23 0.21 8.11
N ILE A 107 3.47 0.65 7.90
CA ILE A 107 3.92 1.26 6.63
C ILE A 107 3.87 0.23 5.49
N VAL A 108 4.25 -1.02 5.78
CA VAL A 108 4.13 -2.12 4.83
C VAL A 108 2.71 -2.68 4.88
N LYS A 109 1.99 -2.58 3.76
CA LYS A 109 0.63 -3.12 3.62
C LYS A 109 0.63 -4.62 3.80
N GLN A 110 -0.31 -5.11 4.61
CA GLN A 110 -0.52 -6.54 4.78
C GLN A 110 -0.96 -7.21 3.48
N GLN A 111 -0.37 -8.38 3.19
CA GLN A 111 -0.80 -9.24 2.09
C GLN A 111 -2.21 -9.73 2.34
N ARG A 112 -3.14 -9.41 1.43
CA ARG A 112 -4.50 -9.97 1.51
C ARG A 112 -4.42 -11.49 1.32
N LYS A 113 -5.05 -12.25 2.22
CA LYS A 113 -5.19 -13.70 2.07
C LYS A 113 -5.83 -14.02 0.71
N PRO A 114 -5.32 -15.02 -0.03
CA PRO A 114 -5.90 -15.40 -1.32
C PRO A 114 -7.37 -15.79 -1.12
N LYS A 115 -8.24 -15.37 -2.05
CA LYS A 115 -9.65 -15.77 -2.02
C LYS A 115 -9.73 -17.28 -2.24
N VAL A 116 -9.96 -18.04 -1.16
CA VAL A 116 -10.28 -19.47 -1.27
C VAL A 116 -11.65 -19.58 -1.90
N LYS A 117 -11.74 -20.27 -3.05
CA LYS A 117 -13.03 -20.59 -3.67
C LYS A 117 -13.76 -21.57 -2.75
N LEU A 118 -14.81 -21.12 -2.07
CA LEU A 118 -15.72 -22.06 -1.42
C LEU A 118 -16.38 -22.91 -2.51
N ILE A 119 -16.34 -24.22 -2.34
CA ILE A 119 -17.16 -25.13 -3.13
C ILE A 119 -18.59 -24.99 -2.60
N VAL A 120 -19.38 -24.10 -3.20
CA VAL A 120 -20.81 -24.03 -2.95
C VAL A 120 -21.47 -25.05 -3.88
N ALA A 121 -21.44 -26.33 -3.50
CA ALA A 121 -22.20 -27.36 -4.20
C ALA A 121 -23.69 -27.20 -3.84
N PRO A 122 -24.62 -27.13 -4.81
CA PRO A 122 -26.04 -26.92 -4.54
C PRO A 122 -26.73 -28.11 -3.85
N PHE A 123 -26.08 -29.29 -3.75
CA PHE A 123 -26.65 -30.50 -3.15
C PHE A 123 -25.62 -31.21 -2.24
N PRO A 124 -25.73 -31.08 -0.90
CA PRO A 124 -24.74 -31.58 0.05
C PRO A 124 -24.85 -33.08 0.36
N ASP A 125 -25.86 -33.80 -0.12
CA ASP A 125 -26.20 -35.13 0.41
C ASP A 125 -25.32 -36.29 -0.09
N ARG A 126 -24.52 -36.09 -1.16
CA ARG A 126 -23.64 -37.16 -1.72
C ARG A 126 -22.20 -37.10 -1.26
N GLN A 127 -21.79 -35.99 -0.66
CA GLN A 127 -20.47 -35.83 -0.13
C GLN A 127 -20.69 -35.86 1.37
N LYS A 128 -20.40 -36.98 2.05
CA LYS A 128 -20.32 -37.11 3.51
C LYS A 128 -19.20 -38.09 3.82
N GLY A 129 -17.97 -37.61 3.60
CA GLY A 129 -16.75 -38.34 3.95
C GLY A 129 -15.45 -37.91 3.28
N GLN A 130 -15.40 -36.82 2.49
CA GLN A 130 -14.19 -36.42 1.77
C GLN A 130 -13.46 -35.25 2.46
N SER A 131 -12.15 -35.33 2.66
CA SER A 131 -11.36 -34.24 3.28
C SER A 131 -11.38 -32.91 2.51
N GLU A 132 -11.84 -32.92 1.25
CA GLU A 132 -11.96 -31.76 0.35
C GLU A 132 -13.35 -31.11 0.35
N PHE A 133 -14.03 -31.16 1.49
CA PHE A 133 -15.45 -30.87 1.56
C PHE A 133 -15.87 -29.40 1.41
N PHE A 134 -15.05 -28.48 1.93
CA PHE A 134 -15.34 -27.05 1.92
C PHE A 134 -14.32 -26.24 1.14
N PHE A 135 -13.12 -26.79 0.97
CA PHE A 135 -11.97 -26.08 0.44
C PHE A 135 -11.19 -27.02 -0.49
N LYS A 136 -10.92 -26.55 -1.70
CA LYS A 136 -9.94 -27.21 -2.57
C LYS A 136 -8.55 -26.69 -2.19
N PRO A 137 -7.60 -27.54 -1.76
CA PRO A 137 -6.23 -27.10 -1.58
C PRO A 137 -5.68 -26.62 -2.93
N PHE A 138 -4.89 -25.55 -2.90
CA PHE A 138 -4.26 -25.04 -4.12
C PHE A 138 -3.34 -26.15 -4.64
N SER A 139 -3.56 -26.62 -5.87
CA SER A 139 -2.62 -27.54 -6.51
C SER A 139 -1.26 -26.85 -6.51
N SER A 140 -0.27 -27.45 -5.86
CA SER A 140 1.11 -26.99 -5.92
C SER A 140 1.46 -26.82 -7.39
N THR A 141 1.75 -25.59 -7.79
CA THR A 141 2.38 -25.31 -9.07
C THR A 141 3.61 -26.22 -9.14
N PRO A 142 3.79 -27.08 -10.15
CA PRO A 142 4.93 -27.96 -10.19
C PRO A 142 6.19 -27.09 -10.23
N LEU A 143 6.97 -27.16 -9.14
CA LEU A 143 8.33 -26.63 -9.10
C LEU A 143 9.07 -27.29 -10.27
N THR A 144 9.54 -26.47 -11.21
CA THR A 144 10.37 -26.92 -12.33
C THR A 144 11.59 -27.62 -11.74
N ILE A 145 11.61 -28.94 -11.82
CA ILE A 145 12.75 -29.77 -11.48
C ILE A 145 13.86 -29.40 -12.46
N GLY A 146 15.03 -29.07 -11.91
CA GLY A 146 16.21 -28.70 -12.68
C GLY A 146 16.55 -29.75 -13.73
N ILE A 147 16.80 -29.28 -14.95
CA ILE A 147 17.44 -30.07 -16.00
C ILE A 147 18.93 -30.09 -15.67
N GLN A 148 19.41 -31.23 -15.17
CA GLN A 148 20.80 -31.63 -15.29
C GLN A 148 20.96 -32.36 -16.63
N ALA A 149 21.83 -31.82 -17.49
CA ALA A 149 22.66 -32.54 -18.45
C ALA A 149 23.80 -31.62 -18.88
#